data_AF-A0A6B3HK50-F1
#
_entry.id   AF-A0A6B3HK50-F1
#
_cell.length_a   1.000
_cell.length_b   1.000
_cell.length_c   1.000
_cell.angle_alpha   90.00
_cell.angle_beta   90.00
_cell.angle_gamma   90.00
#
_symmetry.space_group_name_H-M   'P 1'
#
loop_
_entity.id
_entity.type
_entity.pdbx_description
1 polymer ?
#
loop_
_entity_poly.entity_id
_entity_poly.type
_entity_poly.pdbx_seq_one_letter_code
_entity_poly.pdbx_strand_id
1 'polypeptide(L)' 'GLTGHHQDDAPRVQDAYSVRCAPQVNGAGRDTLDYAAVVAGRELASSVDNPVVLPDGRVESNGNFHGAPVAYVLDF' A
#
# COMPACT_ATOMS: atom_id res chain seq x y z
N GLY A 1 -10.70 20.25 12.99
CA GLY A 1 -11.20 18.90 13.33
C GLY A 1 -12.67 18.87 12.96
N LEU A 2 -13.12 17.80 12.30
CA LEU A 2 -14.54 17.58 12.01
C LEU A 2 -15.20 17.04 13.28
N THR A 3 -15.60 17.93 14.19
CA THR A 3 -16.40 17.59 15.37
C THR A 3 -17.86 17.83 15.03
N GLY A 4 -18.67 16.76 15.00
CA GLY A 4 -20.12 16.86 14.89
C GLY A 4 -20.69 17.37 16.20
N HIS A 5 -21.17 18.61 16.22
CA HIS A 5 -21.98 19.12 17.33
C HIS A 5 -23.45 18.73 17.13
N HIS A 6 -24.02 18.13 18.17
CA HIS A 6 -25.43 17.74 18.29
C HIS A 6 -26.33 18.95 18.67
N GLN A 7 -27.56 18.99 18.15
CA GLN A 7 -28.76 19.63 18.71
C GLN A 7 -29.99 18.92 18.09
N ASP A 8 -31.14 18.68 18.72
CA ASP A 8 -31.64 18.66 20.10
C ASP A 8 -32.71 17.52 20.12
N ASP A 9 -33.02 16.95 21.28
CA ASP A 9 -34.07 15.93 21.57
C ASP A 9 -33.73 14.42 21.55
N ALA A 10 -32.47 14.00 21.34
CA ALA A 10 -32.02 12.67 21.81
C ALA A 10 -30.48 12.63 21.96
N PRO A 11 -29.91 12.12 23.07
CA PRO A 11 -28.47 12.15 23.29
C PRO A 11 -27.78 11.17 22.34
N ARG A 12 -27.39 11.63 21.14
CA ARG A 12 -26.46 10.89 20.29
C ARG A 12 -25.11 10.88 20.99
N VAL A 13 -24.81 9.77 21.64
CA VAL A 13 -23.57 9.58 22.42
C VAL A 13 -22.33 9.63 21.53
N GLN A 14 -22.45 9.36 20.23
CA GLN A 14 -21.32 9.28 19.31
C GLN A 14 -21.66 9.76 17.88
N ASP A 15 -20.67 10.35 17.22
CA ASP A 15 -20.71 10.72 15.80
C ASP A 15 -20.81 9.50 14.87
N ALA A 16 -21.34 9.74 13.66
CA ALA A 16 -21.40 8.76 12.58
C ALA A 16 -20.00 8.23 12.23
N TYR A 17 -19.91 6.96 11.82
CA TYR A 17 -18.62 6.31 11.52
C TYR A 17 -17.84 7.00 10.40
N SER A 18 -18.52 7.56 9.40
CA SER A 18 -17.88 8.31 8.32
C SER A 18 -17.07 9.52 8.81
N VAL A 19 -17.38 10.04 9.99
CA VAL A 19 -16.63 11.13 10.65
C VAL A 19 -15.70 10.57 11.71
N ARG A 20 -16.23 9.78 12.64
CA ARG A 20 -15.50 9.33 13.83
C ARG A 20 -14.43 8.29 13.54
N CYS A 21 -14.64 7.44 12.53
CA CYS A 21 -13.69 6.43 12.10
C CYS A 21 -12.80 6.92 10.94
N ALA A 22 -12.94 8.18 10.52
CA ALA A 22 -12.15 8.71 9.41
C ALA A 22 -10.63 8.58 9.65
N PRO A 23 -10.07 8.87 10.84
CA PRO A 23 -8.65 8.67 11.09
C PRO A 23 -8.20 7.22 10.93
N GLN A 24 -9.00 6.25 11.39
CA GLN A 24 -8.68 4.82 11.34
C GLN A 24 -8.74 4.28 9.91
N VAL A 25 -9.79 4.64 9.15
CA VAL A 25 -9.94 4.22 7.76
C VAL A 25 -8.87 4.84 6.87
N ASN A 26 -8.63 6.14 7.00
CA ASN A 26 -7.58 6.81 6.21
C ASN A 26 -6.18 6.39 6.65
N GLY A 27 -5.97 6.09 7.94
CA GLY A 27 -4.71 5.56 8.46
C GLY A 27 -4.38 4.21 7.83
N ALA A 28 -5.32 3.27 7.87
CA ALA A 28 -5.15 1.96 7.22
C ALA A 28 -4.83 2.09 5.72
N GLY A 29 -5.54 2.99 5.01
CA GLY A 29 -5.25 3.24 3.59
C GLY A 29 -3.84 3.81 3.34
N ARG A 30 -3.35 4.70 4.20
CA ARG A 30 -1.98 5.24 4.10
C ARG A 30 -0.93 4.18 4.38
N ASP A 31 -1.12 3.36 5.40
CA ASP A 31 -0.20 2.27 5.73
C ASP A 31 -0.08 1.27 4.57
N THR A 32 -1.20 0.93 3.92
CA THR A 32 -1.19 0.09 2.70
C THR A 32 -0.44 0.76 1.56
N LEU A 33 -0.68 2.05 1.31
CA LEU A 33 0.01 2.80 0.25
C LEU A 33 1.52 2.90 0.51
N ASP A 34 1.92 3.14 1.76
CA ASP A 34 3.33 3.20 2.15
C ASP A 34 4.02 1.84 1.92
N TYR A 35 3.33 0.73 2.23
CA TYR A 35 3.85 -0.60 1.92
C TYR A 35 3.96 -0.87 0.41
N ALA A 36 2.94 -0.50 -0.37
CA ALA A 36 2.97 -0.61 -1.82
C ALA A 36 4.13 0.19 -2.42
N ALA A 37 4.39 1.40 -1.90
CA ALA A 37 5.52 2.22 -2.32
C ALA A 37 6.89 1.58 -2.02
N VAL A 38 7.03 0.89 -0.88
CA VAL A 38 8.25 0.14 -0.55
C VAL A 38 8.47 -1.00 -1.56
N VAL A 39 7.44 -1.76 -1.89
CA VAL A 39 7.55 -2.86 -2.86
C VAL A 39 7.85 -2.34 -4.26
N ALA A 40 7.13 -1.31 -4.72
CA ALA A 40 7.38 -0.67 -6.00
C ALA A 40 8.80 -0.09 -6.10
N GLY A 41 9.30 0.53 -5.02
CA GLY A 41 10.67 1.05 -4.97
C GLY A 41 11.73 -0.04 -5.07
N ARG A 42 11.50 -1.21 -4.46
CA ARG A 42 12.40 -2.37 -4.58
C ARG A 42 12.41 -2.93 -6.00
N GLU A 43 11.25 -3.04 -6.63
CA GLU A 43 11.15 -3.54 -8.01
C GLU A 43 11.78 -2.58 -9.01
N LEU A 44 11.58 -1.26 -8.83
CA LEU A 44 12.19 -0.25 -9.68
C LEU A 44 13.73 -0.28 -9.61
N ALA A 45 14.29 -0.67 -8.46
CA ALA A 45 15.73 -0.82 -8.26
C ALA A 45 16.26 -2.21 -8.64
N SER A 46 15.39 -3.15 -9.07
CA SER A 46 15.77 -4.52 -9.42
C SER A 46 16.09 -4.65 -10.92
N SER A 47 16.74 -5.76 -11.29
CA SER A 47 16.95 -6.12 -12.70
C SER A 47 15.82 -7.04 -13.17
N VAL A 48 14.74 -6.45 -13.67
CA VAL A 48 13.57 -7.13 -14.24
C VAL A 48 13.88 -7.59 -15.67
N ASP A 49 14.74 -8.60 -15.81
CA ASP A 49 15.18 -9.11 -17.12
C ASP A 49 15.57 -10.60 -17.03
N ASN A 50 15.66 -11.27 -18.18
CA ASN A 50 16.17 -12.63 -18.31
C ASN A 50 16.72 -12.88 -19.74
N PRO A 51 17.93 -13.42 -19.88
CA PRO A 51 18.89 -13.81 -18.83
C PRO A 51 19.60 -12.59 -18.22
N VAL A 52 20.29 -12.79 -17.11
CA VAL A 52 21.15 -11.76 -16.51
C VAL A 52 22.63 -12.10 -16.68
N VAL A 53 23.45 -11.07 -16.81
CA VAL A 53 24.91 -11.19 -16.78
C VAL A 53 25.39 -10.87 -15.37
N LEU A 54 26.05 -11.82 -14.73
CA LEU A 54 26.63 -11.66 -13.40
C LEU A 54 27.95 -10.86 -13.46
N PRO A 55 28.42 -10.28 -12.34
CA PRO A 55 29.68 -9.52 -12.31
C PRO A 55 30.92 -10.31 -12.74
N ASP A 56 30.88 -11.65 -12.66
CA ASP A 56 31.94 -12.55 -13.13
C ASP A 56 31.83 -12.93 -14.62
N GLY A 57 30.87 -12.35 -15.35
CA GLY A 57 30.62 -12.55 -16.77
C GLY A 57 29.74 -13.76 -17.12
N ARG A 58 29.27 -14.52 -16.12
CA ARG A 58 28.34 -15.63 -16.37
C ARG A 58 26.97 -15.12 -16.83
N VAL A 59 26.34 -15.86 -17.73
CA VAL A 59 24.96 -15.63 -18.19
C VAL A 59 24.07 -16.65 -17.49
N GLU A 60 23.12 -16.16 -16.69
CA GLU A 60 22.21 -17.00 -15.90
C GLU A 60 20.74 -16.77 -16.31
N SER A 61 20.04 -17.88 -16.55
CA SER A 61 18.59 -17.87 -16.75
C SER A 61 17.88 -17.74 -15.39
N ASN A 62 16.83 -16.94 -15.34
CA ASN A 62 16.07 -16.64 -14.13
C ASN A 62 14.62 -16.22 -14.47
N GLY A 63 13.86 -15.82 -13.45
CA GLY A 63 12.46 -15.39 -13.56
C GLY A 63 12.21 -13.96 -13.06
N ASN A 64 13.21 -13.08 -13.09
CA ASN A 64 13.11 -11.73 -12.51
C ASN A 64 12.06 -10.85 -13.20
N PHE A 65 11.62 -11.22 -14.41
CA PHE A 65 10.51 -10.56 -15.10
C PHE A 65 9.13 -10.83 -14.47
N HIS A 66 9.02 -11.72 -13.47
CA HIS A 66 7.75 -12.07 -12.87
C HIS A 66 7.28 -11.05 -11.82
N GLY A 67 6.34 -10.18 -12.19
CA GLY A 67 5.82 -9.09 -11.34
C GLY A 67 4.88 -9.49 -10.18
N ALA A 68 5.00 -10.70 -9.61
CA ALA A 68 4.15 -11.13 -8.50
C ALA A 68 4.21 -10.20 -7.28
N PRO A 69 5.39 -9.69 -6.86
CA PRO A 69 5.47 -8.79 -5.71
C PRO A 69 4.63 -7.52 -5.89
N VAL A 70 4.70 -6.90 -7.08
CA VAL A 70 3.92 -5.70 -7.39
C VAL A 70 2.43 -6.02 -7.50
N ALA A 71 2.07 -7.14 -8.14
CA ALA A 71 0.66 -7.55 -8.24
C ALA A 71 0.01 -7.69 -6.86
N TYR A 72 0.67 -8.35 -5.91
CA TYR A 72 0.10 -8.58 -4.58
C TYR A 72 -0.19 -7.30 -3.79
N VAL A 73 0.67 -6.27 -3.91
CA VAL A 73 0.41 -5.00 -3.22
C VAL A 73 -0.61 -4.11 -3.93
N LEU A 74 -0.90 -4.38 -5.20
CA LEU A 74 -1.96 -3.70 -5.95
C LEU A 74 -3.32 -4.39 -5.81
N ASP A 75 -3.35 -5.68 -5.45
CA ASP A 75 -4.56 -6.45 -5.19
C ASP A 75 -5.09 -6.30 -3.75
N PHE A 76 -4.24 -5.94 -2.79
CA PHE A 76 -4.55 -5.79 -1.36
C PHE A 76 -5.74 -4.84 -1.10
#